data_AF-A0A960H0Q8-F1
#
_entry.id   AF-A0A960H0Q8-F1
#
_cell.length_a   1.000
_cell.length_b   1.000
_cell.length_c   1.000
_cell.angle_alpha   90.00
_cell.angle_beta   90.00
_cell.angle_gamma   90.00
#
_symmetry.space_group_name_H-M   'P 1'
#
loop_
_entity.id
_entity.type
_entity.pdbx_description
1 polymer ?
#
loop_
_entity_poly.entity_id
_entity_poly.type
_entity_poly.pdbx_seq_one_letter_code
_entity_poly.pdbx_strand_id
1 'polypeptide(L)'
;MERWRGQEDIPSDWGRCVLTVGVFDGVHRGHAELIARAVKAGRERGVPTVLMTFDPHPMEVVFPGSHPAQLTTLTRRAELAEELGIDVFLVMPFTTDFMKLTPERYIHELLVERLHVVEVVVGENFTFGKKAAGNVDALRKAGERFGFAVEAMSLVTEHHQSETVTFSSTYIRSCVDAGDVVAAAEALGRPHRVEGVVVRGDGRGRVLGFPTANVAPPMYSAIPADGVYAAWFTVLGHGPITGSVVPGERYQAAVSVGTNPTFSGRTRTVEAFVLDSEADLYGQHVAVDFVARLRGQLKFDSIDDLVAAMGKDTDKARQILASA
;
A
#
# COMPACT_ATOMS: atom_id res chain seq x y z
N MET A 1 16.84 -0.84 7.15
CA MET A 1 16.07 -2.07 7.41
C MET A 1 16.55 -3.20 6.51
N GLU A 2 16.77 -4.40 7.04
CA GLU A 2 17.10 -5.59 6.25
C GLU A 2 15.86 -6.15 5.52
N ARG A 3 16.08 -6.83 4.39
CA ARG A 3 15.01 -7.39 3.57
C ARG A 3 15.35 -8.83 3.20
N TRP A 4 14.49 -9.77 3.58
CA TRP A 4 14.65 -11.20 3.29
C TRP A 4 13.47 -11.70 2.47
N ARG A 5 13.71 -12.65 1.56
CA ARG A 5 12.65 -13.29 0.79
C ARG A 5 12.73 -14.81 0.97
N GLY A 6 11.81 -15.34 1.76
CA GLY A 6 11.75 -16.77 2.10
C GLY A 6 12.53 -17.14 3.36
N GLN A 7 12.45 -18.41 3.73
CA GLN A 7 13.08 -18.93 4.96
C GLN A 7 14.57 -19.19 4.77
N GLU A 8 14.98 -19.40 3.52
CA GLU A 8 16.34 -19.63 3.06
C GLU A 8 17.25 -18.41 3.20
N ASP A 9 16.66 -17.21 3.15
CA ASP A 9 17.38 -15.94 3.31
C ASP A 9 17.60 -15.55 4.78
N ILE A 10 16.99 -16.28 5.73
CA ILE A 10 17.15 -16.03 7.17
C ILE A 10 18.54 -16.51 7.61
N PRO A 11 19.44 -15.63 8.08
CA PRO A 11 20.77 -16.04 8.51
C PRO A 11 20.72 -17.01 9.69
N SER A 12 21.54 -18.07 9.66
CA SER A 12 21.52 -19.10 10.73
C SER A 12 21.99 -18.58 12.09
N ASP A 13 22.72 -17.46 12.12
CA ASP A 13 23.25 -16.79 13.31
C ASP A 13 22.57 -15.43 13.60
N TRP A 14 21.40 -15.15 12.99
CA TRP A 14 20.65 -13.89 13.17
C TRP A 14 20.26 -13.57 14.62
N GLY A 15 20.06 -14.60 15.45
CA GLY A 15 19.64 -14.45 16.84
C GLY A 15 18.11 -14.38 17.01
N ARG A 16 17.69 -13.86 18.17
CA ARG A 16 16.29 -13.83 18.62
C ARG A 16 15.57 -12.57 18.14
N CYS A 17 14.24 -12.60 17.98
CA CYS A 17 13.47 -11.44 17.51
C CYS A 17 12.08 -11.30 18.15
N VAL A 18 11.51 -10.10 18.06
CA VAL A 18 10.06 -9.88 18.17
C VAL A 18 9.46 -9.93 16.78
N LEU A 19 8.38 -10.70 16.61
CA LEU A 19 7.74 -10.92 15.33
C LEU A 19 6.35 -10.28 15.29
N THR A 20 6.05 -9.54 14.23
CA THR A 20 4.67 -9.23 13.85
C THR A 20 4.36 -9.81 12.47
N VAL A 21 3.15 -10.37 12.30
CA VAL A 21 2.77 -11.14 11.12
C VAL A 21 1.45 -10.66 10.54
N GLY A 22 1.42 -10.46 9.24
CA GLY A 22 0.20 -10.07 8.54
C GLY A 22 0.43 -9.77 7.07
N VAL A 23 -0.66 -9.62 6.32
CA VAL A 23 -0.54 -9.15 4.93
C VAL A 23 -0.04 -7.70 4.90
N PHE A 24 -0.43 -6.88 5.88
CA PHE A 24 0.00 -5.48 5.99
C PHE A 24 -0.28 -4.63 4.73
N ASP A 25 -1.25 -5.03 3.91
CA ASP A 25 -1.57 -4.29 2.68
C ASP A 25 -2.17 -2.92 3.01
N GLY A 26 -1.53 -1.88 2.50
CA GLY A 26 -1.87 -0.49 2.81
C GLY A 26 -1.25 0.04 4.10
N VAL A 27 -0.63 -0.77 4.99
CA VAL A 27 -0.05 -0.33 6.28
C VAL A 27 -0.86 0.82 6.92
N HIS A 28 -2.14 0.56 7.16
CA HIS A 28 -3.09 1.55 7.66
C HIS A 28 -2.86 1.81 9.15
N ARG A 29 -3.60 2.75 9.76
CA ARG A 29 -3.40 3.14 11.17
C ARG A 29 -3.47 1.95 12.13
N GLY A 30 -4.41 1.02 11.91
CA GLY A 30 -4.44 -0.26 12.66
C GLY A 30 -3.18 -1.13 12.52
N HIS A 31 -2.58 -1.20 11.34
CA HIS A 31 -1.28 -1.87 11.17
C HIS A 31 -0.15 -1.08 11.83
N ALA A 32 -0.17 0.25 11.73
CA ALA A 32 0.84 1.10 12.33
C ALA A 32 0.89 0.94 13.85
N GLU A 33 -0.25 0.79 14.51
CA GLU A 33 -0.32 0.52 15.96
C GLU A 33 0.27 -0.86 16.31
N LEU A 34 -0.10 -1.90 15.54
CA LEU A 34 0.45 -3.25 15.69
C LEU A 34 1.98 -3.27 15.55
N ILE A 35 2.49 -2.59 14.51
CA ILE A 35 3.92 -2.44 14.25
C ILE A 35 4.60 -1.67 15.38
N ALA A 36 4.02 -0.54 15.81
CA ALA A 36 4.57 0.27 16.90
C ALA A 36 4.68 -0.53 18.20
N ARG A 37 3.71 -1.41 18.49
CA ARG A 37 3.75 -2.29 19.65
C ARG A 37 4.86 -3.34 19.56
N ALA A 38 5.03 -3.95 18.39
CA ALA A 38 6.12 -4.90 18.12
C ALA A 38 7.49 -4.22 18.25
N VAL A 39 7.66 -3.02 17.67
CA VAL A 39 8.90 -2.24 17.75
C VAL A 39 9.22 -1.85 19.19
N LYS A 40 8.21 -1.46 19.98
CA LYS A 40 8.37 -1.20 21.40
C LYS A 40 8.86 -2.45 22.16
N ALA A 41 8.24 -3.61 21.93
CA ALA A 41 8.64 -4.86 22.57
C ALA A 41 10.06 -5.29 22.16
N GLY A 42 10.44 -5.13 20.90
CA GLY A 42 11.81 -5.39 20.43
C GLY A 42 12.84 -4.52 21.15
N ARG A 43 12.57 -3.21 21.24
CA ARG A 43 13.42 -2.26 21.97
C ARG A 43 13.57 -2.58 23.45
N GLU A 44 12.47 -2.88 24.14
CA GLU A 44 12.49 -3.23 25.58
C GLU A 44 13.33 -4.49 25.87
N ARG A 45 13.42 -5.40 24.89
CA ARG A 45 14.17 -6.65 24.99
C ARG A 45 15.57 -6.60 24.40
N GLY A 46 15.93 -5.50 23.71
CA GLY A 46 17.19 -5.39 22.99
C GLY A 46 17.35 -6.40 21.85
N VAL A 47 16.24 -6.75 21.17
CA VAL A 47 16.23 -7.68 20.02
C VAL A 47 15.60 -7.03 18.79
N PRO A 48 15.97 -7.42 17.57
CA PRO A 48 15.38 -6.89 16.35
C PRO A 48 13.88 -7.21 16.26
N THR A 49 13.16 -6.31 15.58
CA THR A 49 11.75 -6.47 15.24
C THR A 49 11.60 -6.89 13.78
N VAL A 50 10.94 -8.03 13.56
CA VAL A 50 10.69 -8.60 12.24
C VAL A 50 9.22 -8.37 11.88
N LEU A 51 8.96 -7.74 10.74
CA LEU A 51 7.66 -7.76 10.08
C LEU A 51 7.66 -8.86 9.03
N MET A 52 6.85 -9.88 9.24
CA MET A 52 6.64 -10.95 8.28
C MET A 52 5.36 -10.71 7.47
N THR A 53 5.51 -10.65 6.15
CA THR A 53 4.41 -10.49 5.18
C THR A 53 4.45 -11.58 4.12
N PHE A 54 3.52 -11.52 3.16
CA PHE A 54 3.30 -12.58 2.17
C PHE A 54 3.24 -11.99 0.76
N ASP A 55 3.91 -12.65 -0.18
CA ASP A 55 3.87 -12.36 -1.62
C ASP A 55 4.01 -13.69 -2.40
N PRO A 56 3.10 -14.04 -3.34
CA PRO A 56 1.87 -13.34 -3.70
C PRO A 56 0.86 -13.25 -2.54
N HIS A 57 -0.21 -12.50 -2.73
CA HIS A 57 -1.24 -12.33 -1.69
C HIS A 57 -1.87 -13.70 -1.35
N PRO A 58 -2.06 -14.08 -0.05
CA PRO A 58 -2.56 -15.40 0.32
C PRO A 58 -3.86 -15.82 -0.39
N MET A 59 -4.80 -14.89 -0.53
CA MET A 59 -6.06 -15.12 -1.26
C MET A 59 -5.86 -15.54 -2.71
N GLU A 60 -4.83 -15.05 -3.40
CA GLU A 60 -4.55 -15.42 -4.80
C GLU A 60 -4.23 -16.92 -4.90
N VAL A 61 -3.51 -17.47 -3.93
CA VAL A 61 -3.12 -18.89 -3.94
C VAL A 61 -4.23 -19.78 -3.43
N VAL A 62 -5.01 -19.31 -2.45
CA VAL A 62 -6.16 -20.06 -1.92
C VAL A 62 -7.30 -20.09 -2.94
N PHE A 63 -7.55 -18.98 -3.62
CA PHE A 63 -8.61 -18.81 -4.63
C PHE A 63 -8.02 -18.08 -5.85
N PRO A 64 -7.46 -18.82 -6.83
CA PRO A 64 -6.90 -18.24 -8.04
C PRO A 64 -7.87 -17.27 -8.73
N GLY A 65 -7.38 -16.06 -9.03
CA GLY A 65 -8.18 -14.99 -9.64
C GLY A 65 -8.91 -14.07 -8.66
N SER A 66 -8.83 -14.29 -7.34
CA SER A 66 -9.47 -13.47 -6.30
C SER A 66 -8.61 -12.32 -5.77
N HIS A 67 -7.65 -11.83 -6.57
CA HIS A 67 -6.67 -10.85 -6.11
C HIS A 67 -7.35 -9.58 -5.60
N PRO A 68 -7.25 -9.24 -4.30
CA PRO A 68 -7.78 -7.98 -3.83
C PRO A 68 -6.97 -6.84 -4.45
N ALA A 69 -7.62 -5.72 -4.75
CA ALA A 69 -6.92 -4.55 -5.23
C ALA A 69 -5.83 -4.13 -4.22
N GLN A 70 -4.58 -4.04 -4.66
CA GLN A 70 -3.43 -3.78 -3.81
C GLN A 70 -3.38 -2.31 -3.42
N LEU A 71 -3.43 -2.02 -2.13
CA LEU A 71 -3.36 -0.64 -1.61
C LEU A 71 -1.95 -0.06 -1.70
N THR A 72 -0.93 -0.91 -1.70
CA THR A 72 0.48 -0.52 -1.79
C THR A 72 1.27 -1.56 -2.58
N THR A 73 2.31 -1.13 -3.29
CA THR A 73 3.34 -2.04 -3.81
C THR A 73 4.10 -2.69 -2.65
N LEU A 74 4.74 -3.84 -2.89
CA LEU A 74 5.58 -4.49 -1.87
C LEU A 74 6.75 -3.57 -1.44
N THR A 75 7.32 -2.83 -2.40
CA THR A 75 8.35 -1.83 -2.14
C THR A 75 7.85 -0.74 -1.20
N ARG A 76 6.68 -0.14 -1.48
CA ARG A 76 6.11 0.90 -0.62
C ARG A 76 5.73 0.35 0.75
N ARG A 77 5.26 -0.91 0.84
CA ARG A 77 5.00 -1.58 2.13
C ARG A 77 6.26 -1.72 2.96
N ALA A 78 7.39 -2.05 2.34
CA ALA A 78 8.69 -2.12 3.01
C ALA A 78 9.16 -0.74 3.50
N GLU A 79 9.02 0.31 2.69
CA GLU A 79 9.33 1.69 3.11
C GLU A 79 8.50 2.14 4.30
N LEU A 80 7.19 1.86 4.28
CA LEU A 80 6.29 2.20 5.39
C LEU A 80 6.63 1.42 6.67
N ALA A 81 7.05 0.16 6.55
CA ALA A 81 7.51 -0.64 7.68
C ALA A 81 8.81 -0.05 8.27
N GLU A 82 9.75 0.36 7.42
CA GLU A 82 11.00 1.02 7.80
C GLU A 82 10.76 2.36 8.50
N GLU A 83 9.85 3.19 7.95
CA GLU A 83 9.41 4.45 8.56
C GLU A 83 8.85 4.25 9.98
N LEU A 84 8.22 3.09 10.25
CA LEU A 84 7.67 2.71 11.56
C LEU A 84 8.70 2.04 12.49
N GLY A 85 9.95 1.86 12.04
CA GLY A 85 11.05 1.34 12.86
C GLY A 85 11.18 -0.18 12.89
N ILE A 86 10.66 -0.89 11.88
CA ILE A 86 10.96 -2.31 11.69
C ILE A 86 12.43 -2.48 11.30
N ASP A 87 13.10 -3.46 11.90
CA ASP A 87 14.51 -3.78 11.63
C ASP A 87 14.65 -4.71 10.42
N VAL A 88 13.71 -5.66 10.28
CA VAL A 88 13.69 -6.66 9.19
C VAL A 88 12.31 -6.79 8.56
N PHE A 89 12.28 -6.70 7.23
CA PHE A 89 11.11 -7.00 6.42
C PHE A 89 11.26 -8.37 5.74
N LEU A 90 10.57 -9.36 6.29
CA LEU A 90 10.57 -10.74 5.80
C LEU A 90 9.36 -10.97 4.89
N VAL A 91 9.62 -11.23 3.61
CA VAL A 91 8.58 -11.59 2.64
C VAL A 91 8.57 -13.10 2.48
N MET A 92 7.51 -13.74 2.96
CA MET A 92 7.31 -15.18 2.80
C MET A 92 6.63 -15.49 1.46
N PRO A 93 7.24 -16.30 0.58
CA PRO A 93 6.59 -16.82 -0.60
C PRO A 93 5.36 -17.63 -0.20
N PHE A 94 4.16 -17.13 -0.48
CA PHE A 94 2.92 -17.85 -0.13
C PHE A 94 2.63 -18.92 -1.19
N THR A 95 3.34 -20.04 -1.12
CA THR A 95 3.22 -21.15 -2.08
C THR A 95 2.12 -22.14 -1.67
N THR A 96 1.75 -23.04 -2.58
CA THR A 96 0.84 -24.16 -2.28
C THR A 96 1.38 -25.08 -1.18
N ASP A 97 2.69 -25.18 -1.04
CA ASP A 97 3.33 -25.96 0.02
C ASP A 97 3.32 -25.22 1.36
N PHE A 98 3.57 -23.91 1.35
CA PHE A 98 3.42 -23.07 2.54
C PHE A 98 1.98 -23.12 3.09
N MET A 99 0.98 -23.07 2.21
CA MET A 99 -0.45 -23.19 2.55
C MET A 99 -0.81 -24.54 3.20
N LYS A 100 -0.02 -25.60 2.99
CA LYS A 100 -0.26 -26.94 3.57
C LYS A 100 0.36 -27.13 4.95
N LEU A 101 1.19 -26.19 5.43
CA LEU A 101 1.82 -26.29 6.74
C LEU A 101 0.77 -26.36 7.85
N THR A 102 0.86 -27.33 8.75
CA THR A 102 -0.02 -27.36 9.93
C THR A 102 0.37 -26.24 10.89
N PRO A 103 -0.53 -25.80 11.79
CA PRO A 103 -0.18 -24.82 12.82
C PRO A 103 1.06 -25.20 13.63
N GLU A 104 1.23 -26.48 13.96
CA GLU A 104 2.37 -26.98 14.73
C GLU A 104 3.67 -26.84 13.95
N ARG A 105 3.67 -27.22 12.65
CA ARG A 105 4.84 -27.08 11.78
C ARG A 105 5.18 -25.62 11.55
N TYR A 106 4.17 -24.77 11.31
CA TYR A 106 4.36 -23.33 11.17
C TYR A 106 5.05 -22.73 12.40
N ILE A 107 4.60 -23.07 13.61
CA ILE A 107 5.22 -22.54 14.84
C ILE A 107 6.63 -23.12 15.03
N HIS A 108 6.78 -24.44 14.94
CA HIS A 108 8.06 -25.08 15.22
C HIS A 108 9.12 -24.71 14.18
N GLU A 109 8.84 -24.96 12.91
CA GLU A 109 9.82 -24.83 11.83
C GLU A 109 10.15 -23.36 11.54
N LEU A 110 9.17 -22.45 11.61
CA LEU A 110 9.39 -21.04 11.25
C LEU A 110 9.66 -20.15 12.47
N LEU A 111 8.75 -20.14 13.45
CA LEU A 111 8.86 -19.23 14.58
C LEU A 111 9.97 -19.65 15.55
N VAL A 112 10.08 -20.94 15.86
CA VAL A 112 11.06 -21.43 16.85
C VAL A 112 12.43 -21.70 16.21
N GLU A 113 12.49 -22.55 15.18
CA GLU A 113 13.77 -23.01 14.61
C GLU A 113 14.46 -21.98 13.71
N ARG A 114 13.71 -21.15 12.97
CA ARG A 114 14.30 -20.19 12.01
C ARG A 114 14.40 -18.78 12.58
N LEU A 115 13.31 -18.27 13.15
CA LEU A 115 13.23 -16.89 13.63
C LEU A 115 13.63 -16.71 15.10
N HIS A 116 13.71 -17.81 15.87
CA HIS A 116 14.00 -17.78 17.31
C HIS A 116 13.16 -16.74 18.08
N VAL A 117 11.85 -16.70 17.80
CA VAL A 117 10.97 -15.65 18.33
C VAL A 117 10.95 -15.63 19.85
N VAL A 118 10.91 -14.43 20.42
CA VAL A 118 10.75 -14.20 21.87
C VAL A 118 9.38 -13.67 22.21
N GLU A 119 8.75 -13.01 21.24
CA GLU A 119 7.43 -12.45 21.35
C GLU A 119 6.78 -12.35 19.97
N VAL A 120 5.50 -12.69 19.89
CA VAL A 120 4.68 -12.55 18.68
C VAL A 120 3.60 -11.51 18.97
N VAL A 121 3.55 -10.45 18.16
CA VAL A 121 2.57 -9.36 18.27
C VAL A 121 1.66 -9.40 17.03
N VAL A 122 0.39 -9.78 17.22
CA VAL A 122 -0.59 -9.97 16.13
C VAL A 122 -1.95 -9.38 16.49
N GLY A 123 -2.84 -9.23 15.51
CA GLY A 123 -4.24 -8.90 15.77
C GLY A 123 -5.00 -10.07 16.41
N GLU A 124 -6.04 -9.80 17.19
CA GLU A 124 -6.90 -10.82 17.81
C GLU A 124 -7.55 -11.78 16.81
N ASN A 125 -7.79 -11.31 15.58
CA ASN A 125 -8.36 -12.09 14.48
C ASN A 125 -7.31 -12.84 13.64
N PHE A 126 -6.05 -12.89 14.09
CA PHE A 126 -4.98 -13.55 13.35
C PHE A 126 -5.18 -15.07 13.29
N THR A 127 -5.08 -15.60 12.07
CA THR A 127 -5.13 -17.04 11.79
C THR A 127 -3.97 -17.47 10.90
N PHE A 128 -3.51 -18.71 11.06
CA PHE A 128 -2.38 -19.27 10.31
C PHE A 128 -2.50 -20.79 10.13
N GLY A 129 -1.57 -21.34 9.36
CA GLY A 129 -1.54 -22.77 9.04
C GLY A 129 -2.66 -23.20 8.08
N LYS A 130 -2.63 -24.49 7.75
CA LYS A 130 -3.51 -25.13 6.77
C LYS A 130 -4.97 -24.87 7.11
N LYS A 131 -5.72 -24.33 6.14
CA LYS A 131 -7.14 -23.97 6.28
C LYS A 131 -7.41 -23.00 7.44
N ALA A 132 -6.45 -22.13 7.78
CA ALA A 132 -6.56 -21.18 8.88
C ALA A 132 -6.90 -21.84 10.24
N ALA A 133 -6.41 -23.07 10.46
CA ALA A 133 -6.71 -23.86 11.66
C ALA A 133 -5.99 -23.35 12.93
N GLY A 134 -4.90 -22.60 12.78
CA GLY A 134 -4.18 -21.97 13.88
C GLY A 134 -4.74 -20.58 14.19
N ASN A 135 -4.74 -20.21 15.46
CA ASN A 135 -5.23 -18.93 15.96
C ASN A 135 -4.35 -18.42 17.12
N VAL A 136 -4.69 -17.25 17.68
CA VAL A 136 -3.97 -16.64 18.81
C VAL A 136 -3.85 -17.58 20.02
N ASP A 137 -4.88 -18.37 20.35
CA ASP A 137 -4.82 -19.29 21.48
C ASP A 137 -3.87 -20.46 21.23
N ALA A 138 -3.77 -20.94 19.98
CA ALA A 138 -2.76 -21.92 19.59
C ALA A 138 -1.34 -21.35 19.72
N LEU A 139 -1.12 -20.07 19.36
CA LEU A 139 0.16 -19.38 19.59
C LEU A 139 0.47 -19.28 21.08
N ARG A 140 -0.49 -18.89 21.94
CA ARG A 140 -0.28 -18.78 23.39
C ARG A 140 0.14 -20.11 24.00
N LYS A 141 -0.57 -21.20 23.70
CA LYS A 141 -0.23 -22.56 24.17
C LYS A 141 1.15 -23.00 23.69
N ALA A 142 1.51 -22.66 22.45
CA ALA A 142 2.84 -22.98 21.93
C ALA A 142 3.92 -22.09 22.58
N GLY A 143 3.61 -20.84 22.88
CA GLY A 143 4.47 -19.91 23.60
C GLY A 143 4.84 -20.41 24.99
N GLU A 144 3.86 -20.96 25.73
CA GLU A 144 4.09 -21.64 27.02
C GLU A 144 5.07 -22.81 26.91
N ARG A 145 4.99 -23.56 25.80
CA ARG A 145 5.83 -24.74 25.54
C ARG A 145 7.24 -24.39 25.05
N PHE A 146 7.36 -23.40 24.16
CA PHE A 146 8.59 -23.08 23.44
C PHE A 146 9.30 -21.81 23.95
N GLY A 147 8.73 -21.11 24.92
CA GLY A 147 9.38 -19.99 25.60
C GLY A 147 9.30 -18.64 24.88
N PHE A 148 8.17 -18.35 24.22
CA PHE A 148 7.89 -17.04 23.62
C PHE A 148 6.57 -16.45 24.13
N ALA A 149 6.49 -15.13 24.22
CA ALA A 149 5.29 -14.40 24.60
C ALA A 149 4.36 -14.16 23.39
N VAL A 150 3.07 -13.95 23.65
CA VAL A 150 2.11 -13.59 22.60
C VAL A 150 1.28 -12.41 23.07
N GLU A 151 1.35 -11.31 22.33
CA GLU A 151 0.50 -10.15 22.50
C GLU A 151 -0.51 -10.08 21.35
N ALA A 152 -1.79 -10.02 21.72
CA ALA A 152 -2.88 -9.91 20.77
C ALA A 152 -3.55 -8.54 20.92
N MET A 153 -3.62 -7.79 19.84
CA MET A 153 -4.21 -6.45 19.82
C MET A 153 -5.61 -6.48 19.24
N SER A 154 -6.56 -5.82 19.90
CA SER A 154 -7.89 -5.59 19.35
C SER A 154 -7.80 -4.68 18.12
N LEU A 155 -8.76 -4.81 17.21
CA LEU A 155 -8.78 -3.98 15.99
C LEU A 155 -9.00 -2.51 16.35
N VAL A 156 -8.26 -1.62 15.68
CA VAL A 156 -8.43 -0.17 15.85
C VAL A 156 -9.77 0.26 15.28
N THR A 157 -10.59 0.83 16.17
CA THR A 157 -11.88 1.43 15.84
C THR A 157 -11.85 2.91 16.18
N GLU A 158 -12.17 3.78 15.22
CA GLU A 158 -12.46 5.19 15.52
C GLU A 158 -13.96 5.43 15.64
N HIS A 159 -14.34 6.25 16.61
CA HIS A 159 -15.71 6.70 16.81
C HIS A 159 -15.93 8.01 16.06
N HIS A 160 -16.66 7.95 14.96
CA HIS A 160 -16.99 9.13 14.16
C HIS A 160 -18.46 9.49 14.37
N GLN A 161 -18.74 10.47 15.26
CA GLN A 161 -20.00 11.19 15.58
C GLN A 161 -21.33 10.41 15.74
N SER A 162 -21.46 9.17 15.26
CA SER A 162 -22.55 8.22 15.44
C SER A 162 -22.20 6.78 14.96
N GLU A 163 -21.05 6.55 14.32
CA GLU A 163 -20.63 5.23 13.81
C GLU A 163 -19.22 4.85 14.24
N THR A 164 -19.03 3.57 14.55
CA THR A 164 -17.71 2.98 14.86
C THR A 164 -17.17 2.37 13.58
N VAL A 165 -16.15 2.99 12.97
CA VAL A 165 -15.52 2.48 11.75
C VAL A 165 -14.25 1.72 12.11
N THR A 166 -14.21 0.45 11.76
CA THR A 166 -13.00 -0.38 11.91
C THR A 166 -12.07 -0.15 10.72
N PHE A 167 -10.87 0.39 10.97
CA PHE A 167 -9.87 0.56 9.92
C PHE A 167 -9.31 -0.79 9.49
N SER A 168 -9.55 -1.14 8.23
CA SER A 168 -9.10 -2.37 7.60
C SER A 168 -8.76 -2.14 6.13
N SER A 169 -7.94 -3.01 5.54
CA SER A 169 -7.67 -2.96 4.11
C SER A 169 -8.95 -3.10 3.26
N THR A 170 -9.97 -3.81 3.75
CA THR A 170 -11.28 -3.93 3.06
C THR A 170 -12.03 -2.60 3.04
N TYR A 171 -12.10 -1.90 4.19
CA TYR A 171 -12.70 -0.58 4.28
C TYR A 171 -12.00 0.42 3.34
N ILE A 172 -10.66 0.46 3.38
CA ILE A 172 -9.87 1.39 2.56
C ILE A 172 -10.08 1.11 1.07
N ARG A 173 -10.09 -0.16 0.65
CA ARG A 173 -10.41 -0.52 -0.74
C ARG A 173 -11.78 -0.04 -1.17
N SER A 174 -12.79 -0.13 -0.29
CA SER A 174 -14.14 0.37 -0.60
C SER A 174 -14.17 1.90 -0.76
N CYS A 175 -13.40 2.63 0.06
CA CYS A 175 -13.27 4.08 -0.05
C CYS A 175 -12.59 4.46 -1.37
N VAL A 176 -11.47 3.80 -1.70
CA VAL A 176 -10.75 4.01 -2.97
C VAL A 176 -11.64 3.69 -4.16
N ASP A 177 -12.33 2.54 -4.17
CA ASP A 177 -13.22 2.15 -5.27
C ASP A 177 -14.42 3.10 -5.44
N ALA A 178 -14.89 3.74 -4.37
CA ALA A 178 -15.90 4.81 -4.42
C ALA A 178 -15.34 6.18 -4.87
N GLY A 179 -14.01 6.34 -4.89
CA GLY A 179 -13.32 7.61 -5.13
C GLY A 179 -13.29 8.54 -3.91
N ASP A 180 -13.63 8.02 -2.72
CA ASP A 180 -13.51 8.74 -1.45
C ASP A 180 -12.08 8.62 -0.91
N VAL A 181 -11.18 9.36 -1.54
CA VAL A 181 -9.75 9.38 -1.21
C VAL A 181 -9.47 10.06 0.14
N VAL A 182 -10.41 10.87 0.65
CA VAL A 182 -10.28 11.53 1.95
C VAL A 182 -10.52 10.53 3.08
N ALA A 183 -11.62 9.76 3.01
CA ALA A 183 -11.88 8.70 3.98
C ALA A 183 -10.81 7.59 3.93
N ALA A 184 -10.31 7.26 2.73
CA ALA A 184 -9.17 6.36 2.59
C ALA A 184 -7.92 6.92 3.29
N ALA A 185 -7.64 8.21 3.13
CA ALA A 185 -6.48 8.85 3.74
C ALA A 185 -6.56 8.89 5.27
N GLU A 186 -7.75 9.12 5.83
CA GLU A 186 -8.01 9.08 7.27
C GLU A 186 -7.66 7.71 7.88
N ALA A 187 -8.13 6.63 7.26
CA ALA A 187 -7.83 5.27 7.72
C ALA A 187 -6.36 4.87 7.50
N LEU A 188 -5.73 5.34 6.42
CA LEU A 188 -4.32 5.12 6.12
C LEU A 188 -3.37 5.96 6.99
N GLY A 189 -3.84 7.11 7.50
CA GLY A 189 -3.01 8.14 8.14
C GLY A 189 -2.18 8.96 7.15
N ARG A 190 -2.46 8.85 5.85
CA ARG A 190 -1.76 9.51 4.73
C ARG A 190 -2.58 9.38 3.43
N PRO A 191 -2.37 10.23 2.43
CA PRO A 191 -2.98 10.07 1.11
C PRO A 191 -2.80 8.67 0.52
N HIS A 192 -3.82 8.17 -0.18
CA HIS A 192 -3.70 6.93 -0.95
C HIS A 192 -2.77 7.16 -2.13
N ARG A 193 -1.78 6.27 -2.31
CA ARG A 193 -0.74 6.39 -3.33
C ARG A 193 -0.95 5.36 -4.43
N VAL A 194 -0.90 5.80 -5.69
CA VAL A 194 -0.72 4.93 -6.85
C VAL A 194 0.67 5.16 -7.41
N GLU A 195 1.46 4.10 -7.51
CA GLU A 195 2.79 4.12 -8.14
C GLU A 195 2.70 3.53 -9.55
N GLY A 196 3.60 3.93 -10.44
CA GLY A 196 3.65 3.37 -11.78
C GLY A 196 4.73 3.99 -12.65
N VAL A 197 4.89 3.46 -13.85
CA VAL A 197 5.84 3.99 -14.85
C VAL A 197 5.09 4.92 -15.79
N VAL A 198 5.66 6.08 -16.09
CA VAL A 198 5.08 6.98 -17.09
C VAL A 198 5.28 6.39 -18.49
N VAL A 199 4.18 6.15 -19.19
CA VAL A 199 4.14 5.60 -20.54
C VAL A 199 3.64 6.63 -21.56
N ARG A 200 3.76 6.32 -22.85
CA ARG A 200 3.16 7.16 -23.89
C ARG A 200 1.65 6.97 -23.90
N GLY A 201 0.91 8.07 -23.75
CA GLY A 201 -0.53 8.13 -24.03
C GLY A 201 -0.82 8.67 -25.44
N ASP A 202 -2.07 9.08 -25.67
CA ASP A 202 -2.55 9.60 -26.96
C ASP A 202 -1.97 10.98 -27.35
N GLY A 203 -1.19 11.62 -26.46
CA GLY A 203 -0.52 12.90 -26.71
C GLY A 203 -1.44 14.11 -26.87
N ARG A 204 -2.75 13.95 -26.70
CA ARG A 204 -3.76 15.00 -26.89
C ARG A 204 -3.58 16.19 -25.95
N GLY A 205 -3.26 15.93 -24.67
CA GLY A 205 -3.07 16.97 -23.67
C GLY A 205 -2.01 18.01 -24.07
N ARG A 206 -0.90 17.57 -24.69
CA ARG A 206 0.16 18.48 -25.16
C ARG A 206 -0.33 19.47 -26.22
N VAL A 207 -1.23 19.05 -27.11
CA VAL A 207 -1.83 19.93 -28.13
C VAL A 207 -2.78 20.96 -27.51
N LEU A 208 -3.37 20.62 -26.36
CA LEU A 208 -4.33 21.46 -25.62
C LEU A 208 -3.65 22.38 -24.59
N GLY A 209 -2.32 22.36 -24.47
CA GLY A 209 -1.58 23.13 -23.45
C GLY A 209 -1.51 22.45 -22.07
N PHE A 210 -1.95 21.20 -21.96
CA PHE A 210 -1.95 20.41 -20.72
C PHE A 210 -1.21 19.08 -20.90
N PRO A 211 0.14 19.06 -21.03
CA PRO A 211 0.90 17.82 -21.14
C PRO A 211 0.68 16.91 -19.91
N THR A 212 0.05 15.75 -20.11
CA THR A 212 -0.21 14.78 -19.03
C THR A 212 0.79 13.62 -19.04
N ALA A 213 1.27 13.24 -17.86
CA ALA A 213 1.98 11.99 -17.62
C ALA A 213 0.96 10.85 -17.49
N ASN A 214 1.02 9.88 -18.40
CA ASN A 214 0.17 8.69 -18.34
C ASN A 214 0.87 7.65 -17.45
N VAL A 215 0.39 7.49 -16.23
CA VAL A 215 0.96 6.56 -15.25
C VAL A 215 0.38 5.18 -15.49
N ALA A 216 1.23 4.19 -15.74
CA ALA A 216 0.87 2.78 -15.83
C ALA A 216 1.18 2.07 -14.50
N PRO A 217 0.17 1.81 -13.65
CA PRO A 217 0.39 1.16 -12.36
C PRO A 217 0.65 -0.34 -12.52
N PRO A 218 1.28 -0.98 -11.52
CA PRO A 218 1.34 -2.43 -11.43
C PRO A 218 -0.06 -3.08 -11.51
N MET A 219 -0.10 -4.33 -11.98
CA MET A 219 -1.34 -5.09 -12.07
C MET A 219 -2.04 -5.15 -10.70
N TYR A 220 -3.37 -5.04 -10.72
CA TYR A 220 -4.23 -5.04 -9.54
C TYR A 220 -4.04 -3.90 -8.54
N SER A 221 -3.34 -2.82 -8.89
CA SER A 221 -3.28 -1.61 -8.05
C SER A 221 -4.68 -1.09 -7.74
N ALA A 222 -4.93 -0.72 -6.48
CA ALA A 222 -6.16 -0.04 -6.08
C ALA A 222 -6.15 1.39 -6.64
N ILE A 223 -6.83 1.59 -7.77
CA ILE A 223 -6.95 2.90 -8.42
C ILE A 223 -8.31 3.49 -8.04
N PRO A 224 -8.39 4.77 -7.64
CA PRO A 224 -9.65 5.43 -7.31
C PRO A 224 -10.72 5.33 -8.42
N ALA A 225 -11.98 5.60 -8.08
CA ALA A 225 -13.06 5.69 -9.07
C ALA A 225 -12.76 6.68 -10.19
N ASP A 226 -13.43 6.52 -11.34
CA ASP A 226 -13.36 7.48 -12.44
C ASP A 226 -13.72 8.91 -11.96
N GLY A 227 -12.86 9.88 -12.26
CA GLY A 227 -13.01 11.26 -11.83
C GLY A 227 -11.74 12.08 -11.98
N VAL A 228 -11.82 13.35 -11.58
CA VAL A 228 -10.66 14.24 -11.50
C VAL A 228 -10.34 14.50 -10.04
N TYR A 229 -9.05 14.49 -9.70
CA TYR A 229 -8.53 14.55 -8.34
C TYR A 229 -7.43 15.61 -8.22
N ALA A 230 -7.33 16.24 -7.06
CA ALA A 230 -6.12 16.93 -6.63
C ALA A 230 -5.18 15.90 -6.00
N ALA A 231 -3.92 15.92 -6.42
CA ALA A 231 -2.91 14.96 -5.94
C ALA A 231 -1.53 15.62 -5.86
N TRP A 232 -0.65 15.00 -5.07
CA TRP A 232 0.78 15.23 -5.18
C TRP A 232 1.40 14.25 -6.18
N PHE A 233 2.33 14.73 -6.98
CA PHE A 233 3.10 13.94 -7.95
C PHE A 233 4.57 13.95 -7.54
N THR A 234 5.20 12.78 -7.53
CA THR A 234 6.61 12.64 -7.20
C THR A 234 7.29 11.68 -8.16
N VAL A 235 8.43 12.08 -8.72
CA VAL A 235 9.30 11.15 -9.44
C VAL A 235 10.10 10.35 -8.40
N LEU A 236 9.96 9.02 -8.46
CA LEU A 236 10.60 8.07 -7.55
C LEU A 236 11.97 7.65 -8.10
N GLY A 237 12.97 7.60 -7.23
CA GLY A 237 14.30 7.07 -7.54
C GLY A 237 15.38 8.13 -7.78
N HIS A 238 16.52 7.69 -8.31
CA HIS A 238 17.69 8.52 -8.58
C HIS A 238 17.90 8.60 -10.10
N GLY A 239 17.36 9.63 -10.72
CA GLY A 239 17.49 9.89 -12.17
C GLY A 239 18.00 11.32 -12.43
N PRO A 240 18.39 11.64 -13.67
CA PRO A 240 18.70 13.02 -14.03
C PRO A 240 17.45 13.89 -13.85
N ILE A 241 17.65 15.13 -13.36
CA ILE A 241 16.61 16.16 -13.37
C ILE A 241 16.06 16.26 -14.80
N THR A 242 14.75 16.13 -14.93
CA THR A 242 14.09 16.13 -16.23
C THR A 242 13.26 17.40 -16.33
N GLY A 243 13.82 18.40 -17.01
CA GLY A 243 13.21 19.74 -17.07
C GLY A 243 13.16 20.40 -15.68
N SER A 244 11.97 20.77 -15.21
CA SER A 244 11.76 21.43 -13.91
C SER A 244 11.44 20.46 -12.76
N VAL A 245 11.45 19.14 -13.00
CA VAL A 245 11.06 18.13 -12.01
C VAL A 245 12.31 17.43 -11.44
N VAL A 246 12.43 17.48 -10.11
CA VAL A 246 13.52 16.90 -9.32
C VAL A 246 13.02 15.62 -8.63
N PRO A 247 13.72 14.49 -8.78
CA PRO A 247 13.34 13.25 -8.10
C PRO A 247 13.29 13.40 -6.57
N GLY A 248 12.26 12.83 -5.95
CA GLY A 248 12.00 12.92 -4.51
C GLY A 248 11.22 14.15 -4.05
N GLU A 249 11.11 15.20 -4.88
CA GLU A 249 10.26 16.35 -4.57
C GLU A 249 8.78 16.10 -4.90
N ARG A 250 7.88 16.84 -4.23
CA ARG A 250 6.44 16.79 -4.48
C ARG A 250 6.01 17.98 -5.33
N TYR A 251 5.28 17.69 -6.38
CA TYR A 251 4.67 18.68 -7.27
C TYR A 251 3.16 18.58 -7.18
N GLN A 252 2.47 19.71 -7.28
CA GLN A 252 1.01 19.70 -7.34
C GLN A 252 0.56 19.08 -8.67
N ALA A 253 -0.50 18.29 -8.65
CA ALA A 253 -1.08 17.72 -9.87
C ALA A 253 -2.62 17.74 -9.86
N ALA A 254 -3.20 17.97 -11.04
CA ALA A 254 -4.57 17.59 -11.35
C ALA A 254 -4.55 16.23 -12.07
N VAL A 255 -5.23 15.23 -11.52
CA VAL A 255 -5.16 13.85 -12.00
C VAL A 255 -6.52 13.40 -12.49
N SER A 256 -6.58 12.98 -13.75
CA SER A 256 -7.75 12.33 -14.34
C SER A 256 -7.60 10.82 -14.23
N VAL A 257 -8.58 10.18 -13.59
CA VAL A 257 -8.72 8.72 -13.59
C VAL A 257 -9.87 8.36 -14.51
N GLY A 258 -9.60 7.47 -15.46
CA GLY A 258 -10.59 7.02 -16.43
C GLY A 258 -10.55 5.52 -16.64
N THR A 259 -11.51 5.03 -17.40
CA THR A 259 -11.56 3.64 -17.86
C THR A 259 -11.70 3.61 -19.37
N ASN A 260 -10.67 3.11 -20.07
CA ASN A 260 -10.75 2.89 -21.51
C ASN A 260 -11.26 1.48 -21.81
N PRO A 261 -12.34 1.32 -22.61
CA PRO A 261 -12.71 0.03 -23.15
C PRO A 261 -11.64 -0.43 -24.15
N THR A 262 -11.10 -1.63 -23.94
CA THR A 262 -10.11 -2.27 -24.82
C THR A 262 -10.66 -3.60 -25.34
N PHE A 263 -10.07 -4.13 -26.42
CA PHE A 263 -10.46 -5.42 -26.98
C PHE A 263 -10.24 -6.59 -26.00
N SER A 264 -9.33 -6.41 -25.04
CA SER A 264 -8.98 -7.37 -23.98
C SER A 264 -9.65 -7.09 -22.63
N GLY A 265 -10.50 -6.06 -22.52
CA GLY A 265 -11.21 -5.74 -21.28
C GLY A 265 -11.38 -4.24 -21.01
N ARG A 266 -11.24 -3.83 -19.76
CA ARG A 266 -11.27 -2.42 -19.33
C ARG A 266 -9.94 -2.09 -18.68
N THR A 267 -9.23 -1.08 -19.18
CA THR A 267 -7.97 -0.63 -18.60
C THR A 267 -8.20 0.71 -17.90
N ARG A 268 -7.89 0.76 -16.60
CA ARG A 268 -7.88 2.03 -15.86
C ARG A 268 -6.71 2.88 -16.35
N THR A 269 -6.94 4.17 -16.57
CA THR A 269 -5.93 5.16 -16.91
C THR A 269 -5.77 6.15 -15.76
N VAL A 270 -4.52 6.53 -15.47
CA VAL A 270 -4.19 7.57 -14.49
C VAL A 270 -3.35 8.61 -15.21
N GLU A 271 -3.93 9.77 -15.48
CA GLU A 271 -3.31 10.86 -16.25
C GLU A 271 -3.07 12.05 -15.33
N ALA A 272 -1.80 12.32 -15.01
CA ALA A 272 -1.40 13.42 -14.15
C ALA A 272 -0.98 14.63 -14.98
N PHE A 273 -1.68 15.75 -14.82
CA PHE A 273 -1.18 17.06 -15.24
C PHE A 273 -0.41 17.68 -14.08
N VAL A 274 0.91 17.70 -14.17
CA VAL A 274 1.79 18.26 -13.15
C VAL A 274 1.84 19.78 -13.32
N LEU A 275 1.30 20.51 -12.34
CA LEU A 275 1.13 21.95 -12.41
C LEU A 275 2.47 22.68 -12.46
N ASP A 276 2.52 23.77 -13.23
CA ASP A 276 3.67 24.68 -13.35
C ASP A 276 5.00 23.99 -13.68
N SER A 277 4.94 22.85 -14.38
CA SER A 277 6.12 22.06 -14.70
C SER A 277 6.25 21.82 -16.20
N GLU A 278 7.50 21.79 -16.66
CA GLU A 278 7.86 21.38 -18.01
C GLU A 278 8.89 20.26 -17.91
N ALA A 279 8.47 19.03 -18.15
CA ALA A 279 9.32 17.84 -18.03
C ALA A 279 8.89 16.74 -19.01
N ASP A 280 9.86 16.05 -19.62
CA ASP A 280 9.62 14.78 -20.28
C ASP A 280 9.79 13.65 -19.26
N LEU A 281 8.67 13.15 -18.73
CA LEU A 281 8.64 12.17 -17.65
C LEU A 281 8.63 10.73 -18.16
N TYR A 282 8.73 10.50 -19.48
CA TYR A 282 8.61 9.15 -20.05
C TYR A 282 9.63 8.16 -19.46
N GLY A 283 9.15 6.98 -19.07
CA GLY A 283 9.96 5.91 -18.47
C GLY A 283 10.31 6.12 -17.00
N GLN A 284 9.98 7.28 -16.42
CA GLN A 284 10.21 7.52 -14.99
C GLN A 284 9.22 6.70 -14.15
N HIS A 285 9.71 6.17 -13.02
CA HIS A 285 8.85 5.60 -11.98
C HIS A 285 8.34 6.75 -11.10
N VAL A 286 7.03 6.81 -10.87
CA VAL A 286 6.39 7.95 -10.21
C VAL A 286 5.36 7.50 -9.20
N ALA A 287 5.04 8.38 -8.25
CA ALA A 287 3.97 8.25 -7.29
C ALA A 287 2.94 9.37 -7.48
N VAL A 288 1.67 9.01 -7.33
CA VAL A 288 0.53 9.93 -7.29
C VAL A 288 -0.21 9.73 -5.98
N ASP A 289 -0.10 10.71 -5.09
CA ASP A 289 -0.75 10.72 -3.77
C ASP A 289 -2.06 11.51 -3.83
N PHE A 290 -3.20 10.82 -3.80
CA PHE A 290 -4.52 11.42 -3.99
C PHE A 290 -5.01 12.13 -2.73
N VAL A 291 -5.30 13.43 -2.84
CA VAL A 291 -5.70 14.28 -1.70
C VAL A 291 -7.21 14.49 -1.67
N ALA A 292 -7.82 14.85 -2.79
CA ALA A 292 -9.26 15.12 -2.84
C ALA A 292 -9.85 14.86 -4.22
N ARG A 293 -11.10 14.39 -4.27
CA ARG A 293 -11.87 14.30 -5.53
C ARG A 293 -12.45 15.67 -5.89
N LEU A 294 -12.15 16.17 -7.08
CA LEU A 294 -12.62 17.47 -7.57
C LEU A 294 -14.01 17.36 -8.19
N ARG A 295 -14.21 16.33 -9.01
CA ARG A 295 -15.46 15.99 -9.72
C ARG A 295 -15.43 14.58 -10.30
N GLY A 296 -16.57 14.10 -10.79
CA GLY A 296 -16.66 12.91 -11.64
C GLY A 296 -16.18 13.16 -13.08
N GLN A 297 -16.15 12.10 -13.90
CA GLN A 297 -15.86 12.24 -15.33
C GLN A 297 -17.01 12.93 -16.07
N LEU A 298 -16.64 13.80 -17.01
CA LEU A 298 -17.56 14.56 -17.85
C LEU A 298 -17.24 14.30 -19.32
N LYS A 299 -18.28 14.31 -20.16
CA LYS A 299 -18.11 14.40 -21.62
C LYS A 299 -18.19 15.87 -22.02
N PHE A 300 -17.38 16.27 -22.98
CA PHE A 300 -17.35 17.62 -23.51
C PHE A 300 -17.74 17.60 -24.98
N ASP A 301 -18.60 18.55 -25.38
CA ASP A 301 -19.10 18.66 -26.75
C ASP A 301 -18.16 19.48 -27.64
N SER A 302 -17.20 20.20 -27.05
CA SER A 302 -16.18 20.98 -27.74
C SER A 302 -14.82 20.93 -27.03
N ILE A 303 -13.76 21.28 -27.77
CA ILE A 303 -12.40 21.41 -27.22
C ILE A 303 -12.34 22.57 -26.22
N ASP A 304 -13.03 23.67 -26.51
CA ASP A 304 -13.02 24.87 -25.65
C ASP A 304 -13.65 24.57 -24.27
N ASP A 305 -14.73 23.78 -24.24
CA ASP A 305 -15.36 23.35 -22.98
C ASP A 305 -14.42 22.46 -22.15
N LEU A 306 -13.67 21.57 -22.81
CA LEU A 306 -12.66 20.73 -22.16
C LEU A 306 -11.55 21.60 -21.55
N VAL A 307 -10.99 22.53 -22.31
CA VAL A 307 -9.92 23.43 -21.85
C VAL A 307 -10.40 24.29 -20.67
N ALA A 308 -11.62 24.84 -20.74
CA ALA A 308 -12.21 25.62 -19.66
C ALA A 308 -12.42 24.80 -18.38
N ALA A 309 -12.85 23.53 -18.51
CA ALA A 309 -12.98 22.63 -17.38
C ALA A 309 -11.62 22.26 -16.78
N MET A 310 -10.61 21.96 -17.61
CA MET A 310 -9.25 21.66 -17.15
C MET A 310 -8.65 22.83 -16.38
N GLY A 311 -8.82 24.06 -16.85
CA GLY A 311 -8.39 25.27 -16.13
C GLY A 311 -9.02 25.38 -14.73
N LYS A 312 -10.34 25.19 -14.62
CA LYS A 312 -11.04 25.19 -13.33
C LYS A 312 -10.57 24.07 -12.41
N ASP A 313 -10.32 22.88 -12.96
CA ASP A 313 -9.81 21.74 -12.19
C ASP A 313 -8.40 22.05 -11.65
N THR A 314 -7.53 22.66 -12.45
CA THR A 314 -6.19 23.05 -12.02
C THR A 314 -6.19 24.13 -10.94
N ASP A 315 -7.06 25.14 -11.04
CA ASP A 315 -7.19 26.20 -10.04
C ASP A 315 -7.69 25.62 -8.71
N LYS A 316 -8.69 24.75 -8.76
CA LYS A 316 -9.23 24.06 -7.58
C LYS A 316 -8.18 23.13 -6.94
N ALA A 317 -7.39 22.42 -7.76
CA ALA A 317 -6.30 21.58 -7.27
C ALA A 317 -5.26 22.41 -6.50
N ARG A 318 -4.83 23.56 -7.04
CA ARG A 318 -3.91 24.48 -6.33
C ARG A 318 -4.47 24.91 -4.98
N GLN A 319 -5.74 25.33 -4.95
CA GLN A 319 -6.38 25.81 -3.72
C GLN A 319 -6.39 24.74 -2.63
N ILE A 320 -6.77 23.51 -2.98
CA ILE A 320 -6.81 22.38 -2.04
C ILE A 320 -5.40 22.04 -1.56
N LEU A 321 -4.45 21.87 -2.48
CA LEU A 321 -3.09 21.43 -2.18
C LEU A 321 -2.25 22.49 -1.46
N ALA A 322 -2.61 23.78 -1.54
CA ALA A 322 -1.97 24.83 -0.74
C ALA A 322 -2.35 24.77 0.75
N SER A 323 -3.46 24.09 1.07
CA SER A 323 -3.98 23.93 2.44
C SER A 323 -3.80 22.53 3.03
N ALA A 324 -3.19 21.61 2.28
CA ALA A 324 -3.10 20.19 2.57
C ALA A 324 -1.73 19.77 3.12
#